data_AF-A0A3R5Y6C7-F1
#
_entry.id   AF-A0A3R5Y6C7-F1
#
_cell.length_a   1.000
_cell.length_b   1.000
_cell.length_c   1.000
_cell.angle_alpha   90.00
_cell.angle_beta   90.00
_cell.angle_gamma   90.00
#
_symmetry.space_group_name_H-M   'P 1'
#
loop_
_entity.id
_entity.type
_entity.pdbx_description
1 polymer ?
#
loop_
_entity_poly.entity_id
_entity_poly.type
_entity_poly.pdbx_seq_one_letter_code
_entity_poly.pdbx_strand_id
1 'polypeptide(L)'
;MDKEKVIEAFKLTWAEYPSPVMLLSRKHDILALNKAGEQYGMPTGVKCHSLGDSASHAKYCKAATALNSGKAVRNVCYIEERGIVYDGFWLPVGEDYLIHFGNDITEYAKEEMFTKSGS
;
A
#
# COMPACT_ATOMS: atom_id res chain seq x y z
N MET A 1 0.50 9.32 -18.58
CA MET A 1 0.68 10.61 -17.88
C MET A 1 2.16 10.86 -17.62
N ASP A 2 2.60 12.12 -17.62
CA ASP A 2 3.98 12.49 -17.29
C ASP A 2 4.29 12.13 -15.83
N LYS A 3 5.31 11.30 -15.62
CA LYS A 3 5.72 10.75 -14.32
C LYS A 3 5.98 11.86 -13.30
N GLU A 4 6.63 12.95 -13.71
CA GLU A 4 7.01 14.03 -12.80
C GLU A 4 5.77 14.73 -12.23
N LYS A 5 4.78 14.99 -13.08
CA LYS A 5 3.49 15.57 -12.67
C LYS A 5 2.71 14.66 -11.73
N VAL A 6 2.76 13.34 -11.93
CA VAL A 6 2.09 12.40 -11.02
C VAL A 6 2.77 12.40 -9.65
N ILE A 7 4.10 12.41 -9.61
CA ILE A 7 4.88 12.49 -8.36
C ILE A 7 4.61 13.81 -7.64
N GLU A 8 4.55 14.93 -8.35
CA GLU A 8 4.20 16.23 -7.78
C GLU A 8 2.79 16.21 -7.17
N ALA A 9 1.79 15.75 -7.91
CA ALA A 9 0.42 15.63 -7.41
C ALA A 9 0.33 14.71 -6.19
N PHE A 10 1.07 13.60 -6.20
CA PHE A 10 1.19 12.71 -5.05
C PHE A 10 1.74 13.43 -3.81
N LYS A 11 2.83 14.20 -3.96
CA LYS A 11 3.41 14.97 -2.86
C LYS A 11 2.45 16.03 -2.33
N LEU A 12 1.74 16.74 -3.22
CA LEU A 12 0.77 17.77 -2.82
C LEU A 12 -0.42 17.21 -2.02
N THR A 13 -0.77 15.94 -2.21
CA THR A 13 -1.97 15.33 -1.62
C THR A 13 -1.67 14.42 -0.44
N TRP A 14 -0.55 13.70 -0.44
CA TRP A 14 -0.27 12.64 0.52
C TRP A 14 0.92 12.92 1.46
N ALA A 15 1.66 14.02 1.26
CA ALA A 15 2.89 14.30 2.01
C ALA A 15 2.74 14.16 3.54
N GLU A 16 1.64 14.68 4.10
CA GLU A 16 1.38 14.70 5.55
C GLU A 16 0.34 13.65 6.00
N TYR A 17 -0.02 12.69 5.15
CA TYR A 17 -0.88 11.58 5.58
C TYR A 17 -0.18 10.79 6.71
N PRO A 18 -0.89 10.42 7.80
CA PRO A 18 -0.25 9.95 9.04
C PRO A 18 0.29 8.51 8.96
N SER A 19 0.01 7.77 7.89
CA SER A 19 0.53 6.42 7.66
C SER A 19 1.33 6.35 6.35
N PRO A 20 2.17 5.32 6.15
CA PRO A 20 2.93 5.19 4.92
C PRO A 20 2.04 5.13 3.67
N VAL A 21 2.33 6.01 2.71
CA VAL A 21 1.70 6.03 1.39
C VAL A 21 2.79 5.88 0.34
N MET A 22 2.58 4.98 -0.61
CA MET A 22 3.45 4.72 -1.76
C MET A 22 2.74 5.10 -3.05
N LEU A 23 3.48 5.76 -3.95
CA LEU A 23 3.14 5.79 -5.36
C LEU A 23 3.92 4.66 -6.06
N LEU A 24 3.22 3.78 -6.75
CA LEU A 24 3.78 2.64 -7.46
C LEU A 24 3.63 2.81 -8.97
N SER A 25 4.59 2.28 -9.73
CA SER A 25 4.45 2.04 -11.17
C SER A 25 3.47 0.89 -11.43
N ARG A 26 3.02 0.73 -12.68
CA ARG A 26 2.29 -0.45 -13.14
C ARG A 26 3.04 -1.76 -12.93
N LYS A 27 4.38 -1.70 -12.83
CA LYS A 27 5.25 -2.85 -12.52
C LYS A 27 5.55 -2.97 -11.01
N HIS A 28 4.83 -2.22 -10.17
CA HIS A 28 4.95 -2.20 -8.71
C HIS A 28 6.28 -1.68 -8.17
N ASP A 29 7.00 -0.87 -8.95
CA ASP A 29 8.17 -0.12 -8.45
C ASP A 29 7.71 1.05 -7.60
N ILE A 30 8.33 1.25 -6.43
CA ILE A 30 8.06 2.42 -5.58
C ILE A 30 8.68 3.65 -6.23
N LEU A 31 7.85 4.56 -6.69
CA LEU A 31 8.26 5.80 -7.37
C LEU A 31 8.39 6.98 -6.40
N ALA A 32 7.54 7.03 -5.39
CA ALA A 32 7.56 8.05 -4.35
C ALA A 32 6.95 7.52 -3.04
N LEU A 33 7.34 8.13 -1.94
CA LEU A 33 6.84 7.88 -0.59
C LEU A 33 6.38 9.22 0.01
N ASN A 34 5.43 9.15 0.94
CA ASN A 34 5.18 10.29 1.82
C ASN A 34 6.17 10.31 3.00
N LYS A 35 6.11 11.37 3.79
CA LYS A 35 6.99 11.60 4.94
C LYS A 35 6.94 10.46 5.97
N ALA A 36 5.75 9.91 6.24
CA ALA A 36 5.61 8.76 7.15
C ALA A 36 6.33 7.52 6.61
N GLY A 37 6.22 7.22 5.30
CA GLY A 37 6.93 6.12 4.66
C GLY A 37 8.45 6.29 4.67
N GLU A 38 8.93 7.52 4.44
CA GLU A 38 10.35 7.86 4.54
C GLU A 38 10.89 7.67 5.97
N GLN A 39 10.14 8.15 6.99
CA GLN A 39 10.49 7.97 8.40
C GLN A 39 10.50 6.50 8.82
N TYR A 40 9.66 5.67 8.20
CA TYR A 40 9.66 4.22 8.38
C TYR A 40 10.87 3.53 7.71
N GLY A 41 11.72 4.27 6.98
CA GLY A 41 12.91 3.76 6.32
C GLY A 41 12.64 3.02 5.02
N MET A 42 11.49 3.25 4.37
CA MET A 42 11.15 2.59 3.11
C MET A 42 11.98 3.18 1.95
N PRO A 43 12.57 2.34 1.08
CA PRO A 43 13.30 2.80 -0.10
C PRO A 43 12.39 3.04 -1.32
N THR A 44 12.78 3.97 -2.19
CA THR A 44 12.26 4.10 -3.56
C THR A 44 13.10 3.29 -4.56
N GLY A 45 12.55 2.98 -5.74
CA GLY A 45 13.26 2.29 -6.82
C GLY A 45 13.30 0.76 -6.68
N VAL A 46 12.68 0.21 -5.63
CA VAL A 46 12.52 -1.24 -5.43
C VAL A 46 11.06 -1.65 -5.63
N LYS A 47 10.80 -2.95 -5.72
CA LYS A 47 9.45 -3.50 -5.79
C LYS A 47 8.77 -3.45 -4.42
N CYS A 48 7.49 -3.10 -4.37
CA CYS A 48 6.77 -3.03 -3.08
C CYS A 48 6.76 -4.35 -2.29
N HIS A 49 6.80 -5.49 -2.99
CA HIS A 49 6.82 -6.81 -2.36
C HIS A 49 8.16 -7.16 -1.68
N SER A 50 9.22 -6.36 -1.89
CA SER A 50 10.50 -6.55 -1.19
C SER A 50 10.53 -5.91 0.20
N LEU A 51 9.47 -5.21 0.61
CA LEU A 51 9.41 -4.50 1.90
C LEU A 51 8.95 -5.36 3.08
N GLY A 52 8.56 -6.61 2.84
CA GLY A 52 8.07 -7.52 3.87
C GLY A 52 8.21 -8.97 3.46
N ASP A 53 7.71 -9.87 4.30
CA ASP A 53 7.69 -11.28 3.97
C ASP A 53 6.92 -11.52 2.66
N SER A 54 7.54 -12.30 1.78
CA SER A 54 7.04 -12.52 0.42
C SER A 54 5.73 -13.31 0.42
N ALA A 55 5.53 -14.23 1.36
CA ALA A 55 4.33 -15.05 1.46
C ALA A 55 3.15 -14.24 1.99
N SER A 56 3.36 -13.43 3.04
CA SER A 56 2.35 -12.50 3.56
C SER A 56 1.95 -11.46 2.51
N HIS A 57 2.93 -10.85 1.83
CA HIS A 57 2.66 -9.89 0.76
C HIS A 57 1.87 -10.50 -0.39
N ALA A 58 2.27 -11.67 -0.89
CA ALA A 58 1.59 -12.35 -1.99
C ALA A 58 0.14 -12.69 -1.65
N LYS A 59 -0.16 -13.03 -0.39
CA LYS A 59 -1.52 -13.37 0.06
C LYS A 59 -2.45 -12.16 0.07
N TYR A 60 -1.97 -11.00 0.53
CA TYR A 60 -2.83 -9.85 0.82
C TYR A 60 -2.78 -8.74 -0.23
N CYS A 61 -1.78 -8.72 -1.10
CA CYS A 61 -1.62 -7.70 -2.13
C CYS A 61 -2.78 -7.72 -3.13
N LYS A 62 -3.38 -6.54 -3.38
CA LYS A 62 -4.42 -6.35 -4.41
C LYS A 62 -4.00 -5.40 -5.53
N ALA A 63 -2.70 -5.14 -5.67
CA ALA A 63 -2.19 -4.19 -6.65
C ALA A 63 -2.55 -4.55 -8.09
N ALA A 64 -2.33 -5.82 -8.48
CA ALA A 64 -2.68 -6.31 -9.82
C ALA A 64 -4.20 -6.26 -10.06
N THR A 65 -5.01 -6.62 -9.06
CA THR A 65 -6.48 -6.54 -9.15
C THR A 65 -6.95 -5.10 -9.38
N ALA A 66 -6.39 -4.14 -8.64
CA ALA A 66 -6.72 -2.73 -8.80
C ALA A 66 -6.31 -2.20 -10.17
N LEU A 67 -5.06 -2.44 -10.59
CA LEU A 67 -4.54 -2.00 -11.89
C LEU A 67 -5.31 -2.60 -13.08
N ASN A 68 -5.61 -3.90 -13.04
CA ASN A 68 -6.30 -4.57 -14.15
C ASN A 68 -7.78 -4.18 -14.25
N SER A 69 -8.42 -3.89 -13.12
CA SER A 69 -9.83 -3.48 -13.10
C SER A 69 -10.04 -1.99 -13.29
N GLY A 70 -9.01 -1.16 -13.09
CA GLY A 70 -9.12 0.30 -13.04
C GLY A 70 -9.94 0.80 -11.86
N LYS A 71 -10.22 -0.05 -10.86
CA LYS A 71 -11.03 0.28 -9.68
C LYS A 71 -10.18 0.23 -8.41
N ALA A 72 -10.51 1.10 -7.46
CA ALA A 72 -9.91 1.04 -6.14
C ALA A 72 -10.31 -0.29 -5.45
N VAL A 73 -9.33 -0.92 -4.78
CA VAL A 73 -9.55 -2.14 -4.00
C VAL A 73 -9.12 -1.89 -2.57
N ARG A 74 -9.89 -2.44 -1.62
CA ARG A 74 -9.60 -2.43 -0.19
C ARG A 74 -9.44 -3.87 0.29
N ASN A 75 -8.53 -4.11 1.22
CA ASN A 75 -8.39 -5.40 1.88
C ASN A 75 -7.95 -5.18 3.33
N VAL A 76 -8.68 -5.80 4.26
CA VAL A 76 -8.30 -5.82 5.69
C VAL A 76 -7.67 -7.17 5.98
N CYS A 77 -6.50 -7.19 6.61
CA CYS A 77 -5.82 -8.42 6.98
C CYS A 77 -5.07 -8.32 8.31
N TYR A 78 -4.89 -9.47 8.96
CA TYR A 78 -4.01 -9.60 10.10
C TYR A 78 -2.59 -9.91 9.62
N ILE A 79 -1.63 -9.06 9.98
CA ILE A 79 -0.21 -9.27 9.72
C ILE A 79 0.42 -9.85 10.98
N GLU A 80 0.42 -11.19 11.06
CA GLU A 80 0.88 -11.96 12.22
C GLU A 80 2.28 -11.54 12.72
N GLU A 81 3.22 -11.34 11.80
CA GLU A 81 4.62 -10.95 12.10
C GLU A 81 4.73 -9.65 12.88
N ARG A 82 3.75 -8.76 12.74
CA ARG A 82 3.70 -7.45 13.40
C ARG A 82 2.62 -7.38 14.48
N GLY A 83 1.75 -8.38 14.57
CA GLY A 83 0.62 -8.37 15.49
C GLY A 83 -0.40 -7.26 15.19
N ILE A 84 -0.51 -6.82 13.93
CA ILE A 84 -1.38 -5.69 13.55
C ILE A 84 -2.52 -6.11 12.64
N VAL A 85 -3.67 -5.46 12.77
CA VAL A 85 -4.76 -5.49 11.79
C VAL A 85 -4.57 -4.32 10.83
N TYR A 86 -4.22 -4.64 9.59
CA TYR A 86 -3.90 -3.68 8.54
C TYR A 86 -5.10 -3.48 7.61
N ASP A 87 -5.52 -2.23 7.43
CA ASP A 87 -6.53 -1.82 6.45
C ASP A 87 -5.86 -1.20 5.22
N GLY A 88 -5.67 -2.00 4.17
CA GLY A 88 -4.95 -1.64 2.96
C GLY A 88 -5.85 -1.18 1.81
N PHE A 89 -5.35 -0.21 1.04
CA PHE A 89 -6.02 0.40 -0.11
C PHE A 89 -5.08 0.46 -1.31
N TRP A 90 -5.60 0.11 -2.48
CA TRP A 90 -4.92 0.18 -3.78
C TRP A 90 -5.77 1.00 -4.74
N LEU A 91 -5.34 2.22 -5.07
CA LEU A 91 -6.08 3.17 -5.91
C LEU A 91 -5.36 3.40 -7.24
N PRO A 92 -5.93 2.99 -8.37
CA PRO A 92 -5.36 3.29 -9.68
C PRO A 92 -5.31 4.79 -9.94
N VAL A 93 -4.21 5.26 -10.51
CA VAL A 93 -4.02 6.64 -10.95
C VAL A 93 -3.71 6.62 -12.45
N GLY A 94 -4.74 6.87 -13.25
CA GLY A 94 -4.68 6.58 -14.69
C GLY A 94 -4.41 5.09 -14.94
N GLU A 95 -3.73 4.78 -16.04
CA GLU A 95 -3.45 3.39 -16.44
C GLU A 95 -2.09 2.87 -15.94
N ASP A 96 -1.19 3.77 -15.55
CA ASP A 96 0.23 3.45 -15.36
C ASP A 96 0.70 3.44 -13.90
N TYR A 97 -0.15 3.90 -12.98
CA TYR A 97 0.24 4.15 -11.60
C TYR A 97 -0.79 3.64 -10.61
N LEU A 98 -0.33 3.41 -9.38
CA LEU A 98 -1.15 2.94 -8.29
C LEU A 98 -0.70 3.62 -7.00
N ILE A 99 -1.63 4.21 -6.25
CA ILE A 99 -1.38 4.62 -4.88
C ILE A 99 -1.69 3.42 -3.98
N HIS A 100 -0.74 3.07 -3.12
CA HIS A 100 -0.91 2.02 -2.12
C HIS A 100 -0.60 2.58 -0.73
N PHE A 101 -1.56 2.45 0.18
CA PHE A 101 -1.37 2.78 1.59
C PHE A 101 -2.22 1.86 2.44
N GLY A 102 -1.99 1.91 3.73
CA GLY A 102 -2.92 1.33 4.67
C GLY A 102 -2.62 1.76 6.09
N ASN A 103 -3.61 1.54 6.94
CA ASN A 103 -3.62 2.01 8.31
C ASN A 103 -3.55 0.82 9.25
N ASP A 104 -2.81 0.97 10.34
CA ASP A 104 -2.95 0.10 11.49
C ASP A 104 -4.26 0.44 12.20
N ILE A 105 -5.20 -0.49 12.18
CA ILE A 105 -6.52 -0.34 12.82
C ILE A 105 -6.66 -1.27 14.03
N THR A 106 -5.55 -1.80 14.55
CA THR A 106 -5.53 -2.79 15.64
C THR A 106 -6.35 -2.35 16.85
N GLU A 107 -6.25 -1.09 17.25
CA GLU A 107 -6.98 -0.53 18.40
C GLU A 107 -8.51 -0.51 18.19
N TYR A 108 -8.97 -0.57 16.95
CA TYR A 108 -10.38 -0.56 16.56
C TYR A 108 -10.87 -1.92 16.04
N ALA A 109 -9.98 -2.90 15.97
CA ALA A 109 -10.28 -4.21 15.41
C ALA A 109 -11.05 -5.07 16.42
N LYS A 110 -12.03 -5.81 15.91
CA LYS A 110 -12.70 -6.86 16.70
C LYS A 110 -11.77 -8.05 16.87
N GLU A 111 -11.95 -8.83 17.94
CA GLU A 111 -11.15 -10.04 18.21
C GLU A 111 -11.09 -11.03 17.02
N GLU A 112 -12.21 -11.17 16.29
CA GLU A 112 -12.29 -12.02 15.09
C GLU A 112 -11.30 -11.62 13.97
N MET A 113 -10.88 -10.35 13.93
CA MET A 113 -9.96 -9.81 12.93
C MET A 113 -8.49 -10.17 13.20
N PHE A 114 -8.18 -10.76 14.36
CA PHE A 114 -6.85 -11.28 14.70
C PHE A 114 -6.66 -12.76 14.29
N THR A 115 -7.64 -13.32 13.59
CA THR A 115 -7.59 -14.69 13.07
C THR A 115 -7.17 -14.71 11.61
N LYS A 116 -6.55 -15.80 11.16
CA LYS A 116 -6.22 -15.99 9.73
C LYS A 116 -7.50 -15.84 8.92
N SER A 117 -7.61 -14.78 8.12
CA SER A 117 -8.60 -14.71 7.04
C SER A 117 -8.47 -16.02 6.25
N GLY A 118 -9.55 -16.81 6.30
CA GLY A 118 -9.56 -18.23 5.98
C GLY A 118 -8.83 -18.59 4.68
N SER A 119 -8.22 -19.78 4.71
CA SER A 119 -7.65 -20.53 3.59
C SER A 119 -8.48 -20.48 2.32
#